data_AF-A0A927UFK5-F1
#
_entry.id   AF-A0A927UFK5-F1
#
_cell.length_a   1.000
_cell.length_b   1.000
_cell.length_c   1.000
_cell.angle_alpha   90.00
_cell.angle_beta   90.00
_cell.angle_gamma   90.00
#
_symmetry.space_group_name_H-M   'P 1'
#
loop_
_entity.id
_entity.type
_entity.pdbx_description
1 polymer ?
#
loop_
_entity_poly.entity_id
_entity_poly.type
_entity_poly.pdbx_seq_one_letter_code
_entity_poly.pdbx_strand_id
1 'polypeptide(L)'
;MGTNLMEDTIIHLYTDQGYKVAQTAVDFFTDEEIERYADLADRYIKGEVEREELDAVSQEPRYVEVKQLIRNLRKEMDANDIFICVYDVDMLKNYDQELDEKGEWTPIYYIMDCYHTEEEDFMFGDASAVVLEYLDTLIKSNDAGKRPSEFIVTDTQFGHNTTAILPIIVNDKTIAFCYVETPMKILESNKKMFVTQLGILTAVVTVILLIISIFLIVRLMIRHIVYVAQEADRFTSDNSVITHKLSEIKTHDEIQVLAENLLKLEIGINEYIDNLTKVTAEKERIGAELNVATQIQADMLPRIFPAFPERKEFDLYASMDPAKEVGGDFYDFFLIDDDHIGLVMADVSGKGVPAALFMVIAKTLIKNRAQIGGSPSEVLAYANEQLCEGNDAELFVTVWLGIIQISTGKGLAANAGHEHPVIRRAGGEYELVKYRHSPAVATMEGIKFREHEFELNPGDSLYVYTDGVPEATNSNEEMYGTDRMLAALNRNPDASPEEALKTVKDDISEFVGEAPQFDDITMLGFSYFGK
;
A
#
# COMPACT_ATOMS: atom_id res chain seq x y z
N MET A 1 19.04 -23.25 -50.33
CA MET A 1 19.29 -23.58 -51.76
C MET A 1 20.77 -23.82 -52.05
N GLY A 2 21.73 -23.08 -51.46
CA GLY A 2 23.17 -23.33 -51.67
C GLY A 2 23.81 -24.46 -50.85
N THR A 3 23.23 -24.86 -49.72
CA THR A 3 23.75 -25.93 -48.84
C THR A 3 23.64 -27.32 -49.46
N ASN A 4 22.47 -27.67 -50.03
CA ASN A 4 22.27 -28.99 -50.65
C ASN A 4 23.18 -29.19 -51.86
N LEU A 5 23.42 -28.15 -52.67
CA LEU A 5 24.29 -28.25 -53.85
C LEU A 5 25.75 -28.55 -53.46
N MET A 6 26.23 -27.97 -52.35
CA MET A 6 27.60 -28.20 -51.87
C MET A 6 27.76 -29.56 -51.22
N GLU A 7 26.76 -30.02 -50.47
CA GLU A 7 26.69 -31.35 -49.89
C GLU A 7 26.68 -32.44 -50.99
N ASP A 8 25.79 -32.30 -51.98
CA ASP A 8 25.72 -33.19 -53.15
C ASP A 8 27.05 -33.23 -53.93
N THR A 9 27.71 -32.08 -54.08
CA THR A 9 29.02 -32.00 -54.76
C THR A 9 30.13 -32.71 -53.98
N ILE A 10 30.13 -32.58 -52.65
CA ILE A 10 31.12 -33.26 -51.79
C ILE A 10 30.87 -34.77 -51.83
N ILE A 11 29.63 -35.21 -51.68
CA ILE A 11 29.26 -36.63 -51.78
C ILE A 11 29.74 -37.20 -53.13
N HIS A 12 29.41 -36.53 -54.23
CA HIS A 12 29.82 -36.96 -55.58
C HIS A 12 31.33 -37.10 -55.73
N LEU A 13 32.11 -36.13 -55.22
CA LEU A 13 33.57 -36.18 -55.29
C LEU A 13 34.15 -37.38 -54.54
N TYR A 14 33.66 -37.61 -53.31
CA TYR A 14 34.13 -38.71 -52.47
C TYR A 14 33.72 -40.07 -53.04
N THR A 15 32.49 -40.23 -53.54
CA THR A 15 32.06 -41.50 -54.14
C THR A 15 32.83 -41.81 -55.43
N ASP A 16 33.07 -40.82 -56.30
CA ASP A 16 33.88 -41.04 -57.51
C ASP A 16 35.34 -41.39 -57.20
N GLN A 17 35.90 -40.81 -56.14
CA GLN A 17 37.20 -41.22 -55.63
C GLN A 17 37.16 -42.68 -55.16
N GLY A 18 36.13 -43.06 -54.38
CA GLY A 18 35.90 -44.45 -53.97
C GLY A 18 35.83 -45.42 -55.15
N TYR A 19 35.15 -45.07 -56.25
CA TYR A 19 35.10 -45.91 -57.45
C TYR A 19 36.44 -46.10 -58.14
N LYS A 20 37.30 -45.07 -58.17
CA LYS A 20 38.67 -45.21 -58.71
C LYS A 20 39.51 -46.14 -57.85
N VAL A 21 39.36 -46.04 -56.53
CA VAL A 21 40.02 -46.93 -55.57
C VAL A 21 39.54 -48.37 -55.75
N ALA A 22 38.23 -48.56 -55.89
CA ALA A 22 37.63 -49.88 -56.14
C ALA A 22 38.20 -50.49 -57.42
N GLN A 23 38.27 -49.72 -58.53
CA GLN A 23 38.86 -50.20 -59.77
C GLN A 23 40.33 -50.60 -59.59
N THR A 24 41.11 -49.78 -58.88
CA THR A 24 42.53 -50.09 -58.62
C THR A 24 42.70 -51.36 -57.78
N ALA A 25 41.81 -51.59 -56.81
CA ALA A 25 41.80 -52.79 -55.99
C ALA A 25 41.48 -54.04 -56.83
N VAL A 26 40.52 -53.94 -57.75
CA VAL A 26 40.17 -55.02 -58.69
C VAL A 26 41.31 -55.33 -59.65
N ASP A 27 42.03 -54.30 -60.13
CA ASP A 27 43.17 -54.44 -61.06
C ASP A 27 44.38 -55.19 -60.44
N PHE A 28 44.41 -55.42 -59.12
CA PHE A 28 45.44 -56.26 -58.49
C PHE A 28 45.25 -57.76 -58.75
N PHE A 29 44.05 -58.17 -59.16
CA PHE A 29 43.72 -59.54 -59.54
C PHE A 29 43.81 -59.71 -61.07
N THR A 30 44.16 -60.92 -61.51
CA THR A 30 43.83 -61.34 -62.88
C THR A 30 42.38 -61.82 -62.95
N ASP A 31 41.76 -61.80 -64.15
CA ASP A 31 40.40 -62.31 -64.35
C ASP A 31 40.27 -63.78 -63.87
N GLU A 32 41.29 -64.60 -64.13
CA GLU A 32 41.33 -66.01 -63.68
C GLU A 32 41.42 -66.13 -62.15
N GLU A 33 42.16 -65.23 -61.48
CA GLU A 33 42.29 -65.23 -60.01
C GLU A 33 40.95 -64.89 -59.35
N ILE A 34 40.27 -63.85 -59.82
CA ILE A 34 39.00 -63.42 -59.22
C ILE A 34 37.84 -64.36 -59.58
N GLU A 35 37.82 -64.94 -60.78
CA GLU A 35 36.87 -66.02 -61.13
C GLU A 35 37.09 -67.24 -60.24
N ARG A 36 38.34 -67.63 -59.98
CA ARG A 36 38.66 -68.76 -59.08
C ARG A 36 38.17 -68.50 -57.67
N TYR A 37 38.40 -67.29 -57.12
CA TYR A 37 37.98 -66.97 -55.76
C TYR A 37 36.45 -66.85 -55.65
N ALA A 38 35.80 -66.25 -56.65
CA ALA A 38 34.34 -66.15 -56.70
C ALA A 38 33.67 -67.52 -56.86
N ASP A 39 34.18 -68.40 -57.71
CA ASP A 39 33.68 -69.78 -57.86
C ASP A 39 33.87 -70.58 -56.57
N LEU A 40 35.02 -70.44 -55.91
CA LEU A 40 35.27 -71.10 -54.63
C LEU A 40 34.31 -70.60 -53.54
N ALA A 41 34.03 -69.30 -53.51
CA ALA A 41 33.03 -68.71 -52.62
C ALA A 41 31.62 -69.24 -52.93
N ASP A 42 31.19 -69.24 -54.19
CA ASP A 42 29.87 -69.74 -54.62
C ASP A 42 29.67 -71.23 -54.30
N ARG A 43 30.70 -72.06 -54.53
CA ARG A 43 30.68 -73.48 -54.17
C ARG A 43 30.65 -73.69 -52.65
N TYR A 44 31.34 -72.85 -51.88
CA TYR A 44 31.26 -72.85 -50.41
C TYR A 44 29.86 -72.46 -49.92
N ILE A 45 29.24 -71.43 -50.51
CA ILE A 45 27.84 -71.03 -50.22
C ILE A 45 26.88 -72.20 -50.44
N LYS A 46 27.09 -72.97 -51.51
CA LYS A 46 26.27 -74.16 -51.85
C LYS A 46 26.61 -75.41 -51.03
N GLY A 47 27.59 -75.33 -50.12
CA GLY A 47 28.05 -76.45 -49.31
C GLY A 47 28.79 -77.54 -50.10
N GLU A 48 29.32 -77.21 -51.28
CA GLU A 48 30.06 -78.13 -52.15
C GLU A 48 31.56 -78.20 -51.82
N VAL A 49 32.05 -77.28 -50.98
CA VAL A 49 33.44 -77.11 -50.57
C VAL A 49 33.50 -76.88 -49.06
N GLU A 50 34.46 -77.48 -48.38
CA GLU A 50 34.70 -77.32 -46.94
C GLU A 50 35.55 -76.07 -46.63
N ARG A 51 35.43 -75.52 -45.42
CA ARG A 51 36.15 -74.31 -44.98
C ARG A 51 37.67 -74.43 -45.13
N GLU A 52 38.22 -75.62 -44.92
CA GLU A 52 39.67 -75.86 -45.05
C GLU A 52 40.22 -75.56 -46.45
N GLU A 53 39.40 -75.68 -47.51
CA GLU A 53 39.81 -75.34 -48.87
C GLU A 53 39.96 -73.82 -49.06
N LEU A 54 39.08 -73.01 -48.44
CA LEU A 54 39.17 -71.54 -48.48
C LEU A 54 40.34 -71.05 -47.62
N ASP A 55 40.56 -71.67 -46.47
CA ASP A 55 41.70 -71.36 -45.59
C ASP A 55 43.03 -71.70 -46.28
N ALA A 56 43.09 -72.79 -47.05
CA ALA A 56 44.27 -73.15 -47.83
C ALA A 56 44.56 -72.11 -48.93
N VAL A 57 43.54 -71.63 -49.64
CA VAL A 57 43.68 -70.56 -50.65
C VAL A 57 44.08 -69.23 -49.99
N SER A 58 43.54 -68.91 -48.82
CA SER A 58 43.87 -67.70 -48.07
C SER A 58 45.34 -67.65 -47.62
N GLN A 59 46.02 -68.79 -47.56
CA GLN A 59 47.44 -68.91 -47.23
C GLN A 59 48.34 -68.96 -48.49
N GLU A 60 47.78 -68.98 -49.70
CA GLU A 60 48.57 -68.94 -50.92
C GLU A 60 49.36 -67.63 -51.00
N PRO A 61 50.66 -67.64 -51.39
CA PRO A 61 51.49 -66.43 -51.42
C PRO A 61 50.87 -65.30 -52.22
N ARG A 62 50.14 -65.65 -53.29
CA ARG A 62 49.47 -64.69 -54.17
C ARG A 62 48.27 -64.01 -53.51
N TYR A 63 47.44 -64.76 -52.78
CA TYR A 63 46.31 -64.19 -52.05
C TYR A 63 46.79 -63.21 -50.96
N VAL A 64 47.83 -63.60 -50.22
CA VAL A 64 48.45 -62.75 -49.17
C VAL A 64 49.07 -61.48 -49.77
N GLU A 65 49.75 -61.59 -50.91
CA GLU A 65 50.31 -60.44 -51.63
C GLU A 65 49.22 -59.44 -52.04
N VAL A 66 48.15 -59.92 -52.69
CA VAL A 66 47.06 -59.05 -53.14
C VAL A 66 46.33 -58.40 -51.95
N LYS A 67 46.08 -59.16 -50.87
CA LYS A 67 45.51 -58.61 -49.63
C LYS A 67 46.38 -57.47 -49.05
N GLN A 68 47.71 -57.62 -49.08
CA GLN A 68 48.60 -56.56 -48.63
C GLN A 68 48.59 -55.33 -49.56
N LEU A 69 48.48 -55.52 -50.87
CA LEU A 69 48.34 -54.41 -51.84
C LEU A 69 47.05 -53.61 -51.58
N ILE A 70 45.92 -54.29 -51.34
CA ILE A 70 44.64 -53.64 -51.00
C ILE A 70 44.75 -52.89 -49.67
N ARG A 71 45.36 -53.47 -48.63
CA ARG A 71 45.59 -52.78 -47.34
C ARG A 71 46.41 -51.49 -47.51
N ASN A 72 47.45 -51.54 -48.33
CA ASN A 72 48.27 -50.36 -48.62
C ASN A 72 47.44 -49.30 -49.35
N LEU A 73 46.67 -49.69 -50.36
CA LEU A 73 45.77 -48.81 -51.10
C LEU A 73 44.72 -48.16 -50.17
N ARG A 74 44.07 -48.93 -49.30
CA ARG A 74 43.11 -48.44 -48.29
C ARG A 74 43.74 -47.36 -47.42
N LYS A 75 44.96 -47.61 -46.93
CA LYS A 75 45.70 -46.66 -46.08
C LYS A 75 46.08 -45.38 -46.82
N GLU A 76 46.60 -45.50 -48.04
CA GLU A 76 47.04 -44.34 -48.83
C GLU A 76 45.86 -43.45 -49.25
N MET A 77 44.71 -44.06 -49.50
CA MET A 77 43.51 -43.35 -49.92
C MET A 77 42.62 -42.88 -48.75
N ASP A 78 43.05 -43.12 -47.51
CA ASP A 78 42.31 -42.79 -46.27
C ASP A 78 40.88 -43.35 -46.28
N ALA A 79 40.70 -44.53 -46.90
CA ALA A 79 39.46 -45.28 -46.84
C ALA A 79 39.35 -45.99 -45.49
N ASN A 80 38.12 -46.06 -44.96
CA ASN A 80 37.84 -46.83 -43.75
C ASN A 80 37.97 -48.33 -44.01
N ASP A 81 37.50 -48.75 -45.20
CA ASP A 81 37.42 -50.15 -45.58
C ASP A 81 37.51 -50.34 -47.10
N ILE A 82 38.14 -51.44 -47.52
CA ILE A 82 38.08 -51.97 -48.90
C ILE A 82 37.87 -53.48 -48.81
N PHE A 83 36.73 -53.95 -49.29
CA PHE A 83 36.42 -55.38 -49.30
C PHE A 83 35.87 -55.84 -50.64
N ILE A 84 36.04 -57.13 -50.92
CA ILE A 84 35.54 -57.82 -52.09
C ILE A 84 34.67 -58.96 -51.61
N CYS A 85 33.46 -59.07 -52.15
CA CYS A 85 32.49 -60.07 -51.75
C CYS A 85 31.70 -60.62 -52.93
N VAL A 86 31.09 -61.77 -52.72
CA VAL A 86 30.04 -62.32 -53.58
C VAL A 86 28.71 -62.28 -52.84
N TYR A 87 27.63 -62.34 -53.60
CA TYR A 87 26.28 -62.37 -53.06
C TYR A 87 25.58 -63.69 -53.33
N ASP A 88 24.85 -64.17 -52.33
CA ASP A 88 23.75 -65.10 -52.57
C ASP A 88 22.57 -64.31 -53.18
N VAL A 89 22.49 -64.32 -54.51
CA VAL A 89 21.50 -63.57 -55.27
C VAL A 89 20.07 -64.05 -55.00
N ASP A 90 19.89 -65.35 -54.69
CA ASP A 90 18.58 -65.90 -54.36
C ASP A 90 18.13 -65.44 -52.96
N MET A 91 19.06 -65.39 -52.00
CA MET A 91 18.82 -64.84 -50.67
C MET A 91 18.56 -63.31 -50.70
N LEU A 92 19.24 -62.57 -51.57
CA LEU A 92 18.97 -61.13 -51.77
C LEU A 92 17.58 -60.89 -52.37
N LYS A 93 17.19 -61.67 -53.39
CA LYS A 93 15.88 -61.53 -54.07
C LYS A 93 14.71 -61.98 -53.20
N ASN A 94 14.95 -62.87 -52.24
CA ASN A 94 13.96 -63.40 -51.31
C ASN A 94 14.28 -62.98 -49.87
N TYR A 95 14.33 -61.67 -49.60
CA TYR A 95 14.54 -61.14 -48.25
C TYR A 95 13.59 -61.78 -47.22
N ASP A 96 14.15 -62.29 -46.14
CA ASP A 96 13.43 -62.91 -45.02
C ASP A 96 13.66 -62.12 -43.74
N GLN A 97 12.63 -61.38 -43.32
CA GLN A 97 12.69 -60.53 -42.13
C GLN A 97 12.89 -61.34 -40.84
N GLU A 98 12.35 -62.56 -40.74
CA GLU A 98 12.48 -63.36 -39.50
C GLU A 98 13.90 -63.93 -39.33
N LEU A 99 14.58 -64.23 -40.44
CA LEU A 99 15.99 -64.65 -40.42
C LEU A 99 16.93 -63.48 -40.14
N ASP A 100 16.63 -62.30 -40.70
CA ASP A 100 17.40 -61.07 -40.48
C ASP A 100 17.33 -60.61 -39.02
N GLU A 101 16.14 -60.62 -38.41
CA GLU A 101 15.96 -60.31 -36.98
C GLU A 101 16.71 -61.27 -36.03
N LYS A 102 16.98 -62.51 -36.48
CA LYS A 102 17.79 -63.50 -35.74
C LYS A 102 19.28 -63.42 -36.03
N GLY A 103 19.71 -62.57 -36.96
CA GLY A 103 21.10 -62.46 -37.42
C GLY A 103 21.54 -63.63 -38.30
N GLU A 104 20.60 -64.39 -38.86
CA GLU A 104 20.84 -65.58 -39.70
C GLU A 104 20.72 -65.29 -41.20
N TRP A 105 20.24 -64.09 -41.59
CA TRP A 105 20.22 -63.64 -42.99
C TRP A 105 21.54 -62.97 -43.36
N THR A 106 22.48 -63.75 -43.91
CA THR A 106 23.83 -63.29 -44.26
C THR A 106 24.13 -63.51 -45.75
N PRO A 107 23.58 -62.69 -46.66
CA PRO A 107 23.71 -62.89 -48.09
C PRO A 107 25.06 -62.44 -48.66
N ILE A 108 25.89 -61.71 -47.89
CA ILE A 108 27.23 -61.30 -48.29
C ILE A 108 28.21 -62.39 -47.89
N TYR A 109 29.09 -62.79 -48.79
CA TYR A 109 30.23 -63.65 -48.47
C TYR A 109 31.53 -62.98 -48.89
N TYR A 110 32.44 -62.78 -47.95
CA TYR A 110 33.68 -62.05 -48.20
C TYR A 110 34.68 -62.94 -48.94
N ILE A 111 35.21 -62.44 -50.06
CA ILE A 111 36.41 -62.98 -50.69
C ILE A 111 37.62 -62.43 -49.97
N MET A 112 37.66 -61.12 -49.74
CA MET A 112 38.79 -60.44 -49.14
C MET A 112 38.31 -59.18 -48.44
N ASP A 113 38.71 -58.98 -47.19
CA ASP A 113 38.39 -57.79 -46.42
C ASP A 113 39.66 -57.14 -45.88
N CYS A 114 39.69 -55.82 -45.86
CA CYS A 114 40.81 -54.99 -45.43
C CYS A 114 40.28 -53.81 -44.62
N TYR A 115 39.76 -54.10 -43.43
CA TYR A 115 39.16 -53.15 -42.53
C TYR A 115 40.20 -52.20 -41.90
N HIS A 116 39.75 -51.28 -41.05
CA HIS A 116 40.64 -50.33 -40.39
C HIS A 116 41.73 -51.02 -39.54
N THR A 117 41.39 -52.13 -38.88
CA THR A 117 42.25 -52.95 -38.00
C THR A 117 42.25 -54.42 -38.44
N GLU A 118 43.42 -55.06 -38.44
CA GLU A 118 43.56 -56.45 -38.93
C GLU A 118 42.81 -57.49 -38.08
N GLU A 119 42.47 -57.16 -36.83
CA GLU A 119 41.71 -58.02 -35.92
C GLU A 119 40.20 -58.02 -36.26
N GLU A 120 39.73 -57.09 -37.09
CA GLU A 120 38.33 -56.91 -37.48
C GLU A 120 38.04 -57.36 -38.93
N ASP A 121 39.06 -57.82 -39.68
CA ASP A 121 38.88 -58.30 -41.05
C ASP A 121 37.97 -59.54 -41.08
N PHE A 122 36.97 -59.54 -41.95
CA PHE A 122 36.28 -60.76 -42.37
C PHE A 122 37.25 -61.68 -43.15
N MET A 123 37.23 -62.97 -42.81
CA MET A 123 38.03 -63.99 -43.47
C MET A 123 37.35 -64.45 -44.76
N PHE A 124 38.11 -65.13 -45.64
CA PHE A 124 37.55 -65.68 -46.88
C PHE A 124 36.44 -66.69 -46.53
N GLY A 125 35.22 -66.43 -47.02
CA GLY A 125 34.03 -67.24 -46.80
C GLY A 125 33.22 -66.85 -45.56
N ASP A 126 33.67 -65.86 -44.77
CA ASP A 126 32.81 -65.28 -43.73
C ASP A 126 31.61 -64.60 -44.36
N ALA A 127 30.50 -64.57 -43.63
CA ALA A 127 29.25 -64.01 -44.12
C ALA A 127 28.74 -62.86 -43.25
N SER A 128 28.10 -61.88 -43.86
CA SER A 128 27.46 -60.76 -43.16
C SER A 128 26.12 -60.37 -43.76
N ALA A 129 25.36 -59.58 -42.99
CA ALA A 129 24.11 -58.99 -43.43
C ALA A 129 24.33 -57.77 -44.34
N VAL A 130 23.33 -57.43 -45.14
CA VAL A 130 23.31 -56.22 -45.98
C VAL A 130 22.50 -55.12 -45.30
N VAL A 131 22.90 -53.86 -45.45
CA VAL A 131 22.06 -52.72 -45.07
C VAL A 131 20.83 -52.65 -45.97
N LEU A 132 19.65 -52.87 -45.38
CA LEU A 132 18.37 -53.04 -46.09
C LEU A 132 18.02 -51.90 -47.05
N GLU A 133 18.41 -50.66 -46.73
CA GLU A 133 18.16 -49.49 -47.58
C GLU A 133 18.81 -49.59 -48.97
N TYR A 134 19.84 -50.43 -49.14
CA TYR A 134 20.55 -50.59 -50.41
C TYR A 134 20.18 -51.87 -51.15
N LEU A 135 19.30 -52.71 -50.60
CA LEU A 135 18.96 -54.01 -51.17
C LEU A 135 18.54 -53.93 -52.65
N ASP A 136 17.61 -53.04 -52.99
CA ASP A 136 17.14 -52.84 -54.36
C ASP A 136 18.25 -52.32 -55.29
N THR A 137 19.10 -51.43 -54.80
CA THR A 137 20.26 -50.89 -55.53
C THR A 137 21.29 -51.98 -55.83
N LEU A 138 21.55 -52.87 -54.88
CA LEU A 138 22.45 -54.01 -55.05
C LEU A 138 21.91 -55.02 -56.07
N ILE A 139 20.63 -55.39 -55.97
CA ILE A 139 19.98 -56.31 -56.92
C ILE A 139 20.04 -55.73 -58.34
N LYS A 140 19.72 -54.45 -58.52
CA LYS A 140 19.81 -53.76 -59.82
C LYS A 140 21.24 -53.69 -60.34
N SER A 141 22.22 -53.41 -59.48
CA SER A 141 23.65 -53.37 -59.83
C SER A 141 24.14 -54.74 -60.31
N ASN A 142 23.73 -55.81 -59.62
CA ASN A 142 24.01 -57.19 -59.98
C ASN A 142 23.40 -57.59 -61.32
N ASP A 143 22.09 -57.36 -61.49
CA ASP A 143 21.38 -57.75 -62.72
C ASP A 143 21.84 -56.93 -63.94
N ALA A 144 22.26 -55.67 -63.75
CA ALA A 144 22.70 -54.80 -64.84
C ALA A 144 24.21 -54.85 -65.12
N GLY A 145 25.03 -55.40 -64.21
CA GLY A 145 26.49 -55.35 -64.26
C GLY A 145 27.01 -53.92 -64.33
N LYS A 146 26.44 -52.99 -63.57
CA LYS A 146 26.85 -51.57 -63.58
C LYS A 146 26.82 -51.01 -62.18
N ARG A 147 27.83 -50.17 -61.86
CA ARG A 147 27.86 -49.46 -60.58
C ARG A 147 26.55 -48.69 -60.32
N PRO A 148 26.08 -48.60 -59.08
CA PRO A 148 24.89 -47.83 -58.71
C PRO A 148 24.91 -46.39 -59.25
N SER A 149 23.76 -45.90 -59.70
CA SER A 149 23.57 -44.48 -60.07
C SER A 149 23.31 -43.58 -58.86
N GLU A 150 22.87 -44.17 -57.75
CA GLU A 150 22.62 -43.48 -56.49
C GLU A 150 23.86 -43.49 -55.61
N PHE A 151 24.07 -42.41 -54.85
CA PHE A 151 25.15 -42.31 -53.89
C PHE A 151 24.75 -42.98 -52.58
N ILE A 152 25.61 -43.85 -52.09
CA ILE A 152 25.41 -44.54 -50.82
C ILE A 152 26.16 -43.76 -49.75
N VAL A 153 25.40 -43.30 -48.76
CA VAL A 153 25.90 -42.55 -47.60
C VAL A 153 25.48 -43.29 -46.35
N THR A 154 26.46 -43.71 -45.56
CA THR A 154 26.27 -44.52 -44.37
C THR A 154 26.84 -43.82 -43.14
N ASP A 155 26.12 -43.91 -42.04
CA ASP A 155 26.60 -43.44 -40.74
C ASP A 155 27.21 -44.63 -40.00
N THR A 156 28.55 -44.69 -39.94
CA THR A 156 29.24 -45.74 -39.19
C THR A 156 29.87 -45.17 -37.93
N GLN A 157 30.45 -46.04 -37.10
CA GLN A 157 31.23 -45.63 -35.92
C GLN A 157 32.39 -44.67 -36.23
N PHE A 158 32.80 -44.56 -37.51
CA PHE A 158 33.85 -43.67 -38.00
C PHE A 158 33.33 -42.33 -38.57
N GLY A 159 32.02 -42.09 -38.52
CA GLY A 159 31.37 -40.84 -38.96
C GLY A 159 30.54 -41.02 -40.22
N HIS A 160 30.17 -39.89 -40.85
CA HIS A 160 29.46 -39.88 -42.13
C HIS A 160 30.38 -40.36 -43.26
N ASN A 161 30.09 -41.52 -43.86
CA ASN A 161 30.88 -42.11 -44.94
C ASN A 161 30.10 -42.14 -46.27
N THR A 162 30.82 -42.27 -47.37
CA THR A 162 30.24 -42.72 -48.64
C THR A 162 30.85 -44.04 -49.07
N THR A 163 30.03 -44.89 -49.68
CA THR A 163 30.42 -46.24 -50.11
C THR A 163 30.33 -46.33 -51.63
N ALA A 164 31.43 -46.70 -52.27
CA ALA A 164 31.49 -47.02 -53.69
C ALA A 164 31.36 -48.53 -53.89
N ILE A 165 30.50 -48.96 -54.80
CA ILE A 165 30.18 -50.38 -55.05
C ILE A 165 30.43 -50.73 -56.51
N LEU A 166 31.55 -51.36 -56.79
CA LEU A 166 31.97 -51.71 -58.15
C LEU A 166 31.68 -53.18 -58.44
N PRO A 167 30.72 -53.51 -59.34
CA PRO A 167 30.55 -54.88 -59.81
C PRO A 167 31.76 -55.32 -60.65
N ILE A 168 32.24 -56.54 -60.38
CA ILE A 168 33.33 -57.19 -61.09
C ILE A 168 32.72 -58.15 -62.11
N ILE A 169 33.01 -57.93 -63.39
CA ILE A 169 32.32 -58.59 -64.50
C ILE A 169 33.33 -59.41 -65.27
N VAL A 170 33.07 -60.70 -65.42
CA VAL A 170 33.84 -61.58 -66.30
C VAL A 170 32.86 -62.38 -67.15
N ASN A 171 33.14 -62.51 -68.45
CA ASN A 171 32.28 -63.20 -69.41
C ASN A 171 30.79 -62.72 -69.40
N ASP A 172 30.58 -61.40 -69.35
CA ASP A 172 29.27 -60.73 -69.29
C ASP A 172 28.40 -61.09 -68.06
N LYS A 173 29.00 -61.62 -66.98
CA LYS A 173 28.33 -61.88 -65.71
C LYS A 173 29.04 -61.20 -64.56
N THR A 174 28.27 -60.64 -63.62
CA THR A 174 28.82 -60.15 -62.36
C THR A 174 29.15 -61.34 -61.46
N ILE A 175 30.43 -61.47 -61.10
CA ILE A 175 30.95 -62.59 -60.31
C ILE A 175 31.26 -62.20 -58.86
N ALA A 176 31.54 -60.92 -58.61
CA ALA A 176 31.88 -60.36 -57.31
C ALA A 176 31.66 -58.85 -57.31
N PHE A 177 31.81 -58.21 -56.15
CA PHE A 177 31.72 -56.77 -55.96
C PHE A 177 32.88 -56.27 -55.12
N CYS A 178 33.42 -55.11 -55.46
CA CYS A 178 34.39 -54.38 -54.65
C CYS A 178 33.74 -53.17 -53.99
N TYR A 179 33.87 -53.08 -52.68
CA TYR A 179 33.40 -52.01 -51.82
C TYR A 179 34.55 -51.14 -51.38
N VAL A 180 34.33 -49.82 -51.35
CA VAL A 180 35.25 -48.86 -50.74
C VAL A 180 34.45 -47.87 -49.90
N GLU A 181 34.70 -47.84 -48.60
CA GLU A 181 34.10 -46.89 -47.67
C GLU A 181 35.04 -45.71 -47.39
N THR A 182 34.60 -44.47 -47.64
CA THR A 182 35.43 -43.27 -47.45
C THR A 182 34.77 -42.25 -46.50
N PRO A 183 35.46 -41.74 -45.46
CA PRO A 183 34.89 -40.79 -44.50
C PRO A 183 34.82 -39.34 -45.02
N MET A 184 33.66 -38.68 -44.87
CA MET A 184 33.38 -37.31 -45.33
C MET A 184 33.82 -36.22 -44.31
N LYS A 185 35.10 -36.25 -43.90
CA LYS A 185 35.67 -35.39 -42.84
C LYS A 185 35.45 -33.87 -43.04
N ILE A 186 35.43 -33.39 -44.29
CA ILE A 186 35.28 -31.97 -44.63
C ILE A 186 33.87 -31.44 -44.28
N LEU A 187 32.84 -32.25 -44.54
CA LEU A 187 31.45 -31.85 -44.33
C LEU A 187 31.17 -31.66 -42.82
N GLU A 188 31.63 -32.60 -42.00
CA GLU A 188 31.47 -32.53 -40.54
C GLU A 188 32.17 -31.33 -39.91
N SER A 189 33.41 -31.04 -40.35
CA SER A 189 34.18 -29.90 -39.84
C SER A 189 33.49 -28.57 -40.16
N ASN A 190 33.00 -28.41 -41.40
CA ASN A 190 32.27 -27.22 -41.82
C ASN A 190 30.96 -27.04 -41.05
N LYS A 191 30.21 -28.13 -40.80
CA LYS A 191 28.97 -28.10 -40.02
C LYS A 191 29.23 -27.62 -38.58
N LYS A 192 30.26 -28.17 -37.90
CA LYS A 192 30.65 -27.75 -36.54
C LYS A 192 31.07 -26.28 -36.49
N MET A 193 31.86 -25.83 -37.45
CA MET A 193 32.31 -24.43 -37.52
C MET A 193 31.12 -23.47 -37.72
N PHE A 194 30.19 -23.80 -38.63
CA PHE A 194 28.99 -23.00 -38.88
C PHE A 194 28.13 -22.85 -37.62
N VAL A 195 27.82 -23.95 -36.94
CA VAL A 195 27.00 -23.93 -35.71
C VAL A 195 27.67 -23.08 -34.62
N THR A 196 28.99 -23.20 -34.47
CA THR A 196 29.74 -22.42 -33.47
C THR A 196 29.69 -20.91 -33.78
N GLN A 197 29.90 -20.52 -35.04
CA GLN A 197 29.83 -19.11 -35.46
C GLN A 197 28.43 -18.53 -35.27
N LEU A 198 27.38 -19.30 -35.61
CA LEU A 198 25.99 -18.89 -35.41
C LEU A 198 25.67 -18.69 -33.91
N GLY A 199 26.18 -19.58 -33.05
CA GLY A 199 26.05 -19.46 -31.58
C GLY A 199 26.70 -18.19 -31.03
N ILE A 200 27.90 -17.84 -31.50
CA ILE A 200 28.58 -16.60 -31.08
C ILE A 200 27.80 -15.36 -31.53
N LEU A 201 27.34 -15.34 -32.79
CA LEU A 201 26.60 -14.21 -33.34
C LEU A 201 25.30 -13.95 -32.56
N THR A 202 24.54 -15.01 -32.27
CA THR A 202 23.30 -14.93 -31.51
C THR A 202 23.53 -14.44 -30.08
N ALA A 203 24.59 -14.89 -29.42
CA ALA A 203 24.98 -14.39 -28.10
C ALA A 203 25.30 -12.88 -28.11
N VAL A 204 26.07 -12.41 -29.10
CA VAL A 204 26.43 -10.99 -29.23
C VAL A 204 25.20 -10.12 -29.44
N VAL A 205 24.29 -10.50 -30.35
CA VAL A 205 23.04 -9.78 -30.61
C VAL A 205 22.19 -9.70 -29.34
N THR A 206 22.12 -10.79 -28.59
CA THR A 206 21.36 -10.84 -27.32
C THR A 206 21.92 -9.85 -26.30
N VAL A 207 23.24 -9.80 -26.12
CA VAL A 207 23.90 -8.85 -25.20
C VAL A 207 23.64 -7.40 -25.61
N ILE A 208 23.70 -7.08 -26.91
CA ILE A 208 23.43 -5.73 -27.40
C ILE A 208 21.98 -5.32 -27.11
N LEU A 209 21.01 -6.21 -27.37
CA LEU A 209 19.60 -5.95 -27.07
C LEU A 209 19.37 -5.72 -25.58
N LEU A 210 20.04 -6.49 -24.71
CA LEU A 210 19.96 -6.29 -23.26
C LEU A 210 20.48 -4.91 -22.85
N ILE A 211 21.64 -4.48 -23.36
CA ILE A 211 22.20 -3.15 -23.06
C ILE A 211 21.26 -2.03 -23.51
N ILE A 212 20.69 -2.14 -24.72
CA ILE A 212 19.73 -1.16 -25.25
C ILE A 212 18.47 -1.14 -24.39
N SER A 213 17.94 -2.29 -23.99
CA SER A 213 16.75 -2.37 -23.14
C SER A 213 16.97 -1.71 -21.78
N ILE A 214 18.11 -1.96 -21.13
CA ILE A 214 18.48 -1.34 -19.84
C ILE A 214 18.60 0.18 -20.01
N PHE A 215 19.27 0.63 -21.07
CA PHE A 215 19.40 2.06 -21.36
C PHE A 215 18.05 2.75 -21.55
N LEU A 216 17.13 2.12 -22.29
CA LEU A 216 15.77 2.64 -22.51
C LEU A 216 14.99 2.69 -21.19
N ILE A 217 15.01 1.64 -20.37
CA ILE A 217 14.31 1.60 -19.09
C ILE A 217 14.82 2.70 -18.15
N VAL A 218 16.15 2.86 -18.02
CA VAL A 218 16.75 3.89 -17.16
C VAL A 218 16.33 5.28 -17.61
N ARG A 219 16.40 5.54 -18.93
CA ARG A 219 16.15 6.86 -19.50
C ARG A 219 14.67 7.24 -19.50
N LEU A 220 13.77 6.30 -19.81
CA LEU A 220 12.34 6.56 -19.96
C LEU A 220 11.60 6.49 -18.63
N MET A 221 11.96 5.55 -17.73
CA MET A 221 11.20 5.32 -16.50
C MET A 221 11.95 5.77 -15.25
N ILE A 222 13.11 5.18 -14.96
CA ILE A 222 13.79 5.33 -13.65
C ILE A 222 14.05 6.79 -13.32
N ARG A 223 14.49 7.58 -14.31
CA ARG A 223 14.76 9.01 -14.09
C ARG A 223 13.53 9.80 -13.63
N HIS A 224 12.35 9.55 -14.21
CA HIS A 224 11.12 10.27 -13.82
C HIS A 224 10.61 9.79 -12.46
N ILE A 225 10.72 8.50 -12.15
CA ILE A 225 10.35 7.95 -10.84
C ILE A 225 11.21 8.56 -9.73
N VAL A 226 12.54 8.58 -9.91
CA VAL A 226 13.46 9.20 -8.94
C VAL A 226 13.12 10.67 -8.74
N TYR A 227 12.71 11.35 -9.80
CA TYR A 227 12.34 12.76 -9.73
C TYR A 227 11.08 13.00 -8.91
N VAL A 228 10.00 12.25 -9.16
CA VAL A 228 8.76 12.33 -8.37
C VAL A 228 9.04 12.03 -6.89
N ALA A 229 9.89 11.05 -6.60
CA ALA A 229 10.29 10.72 -5.23
C ALA A 229 11.08 11.86 -4.55
N GLN A 230 11.99 12.51 -5.28
CA GLN A 230 12.75 13.65 -4.77
C GLN A 230 11.86 14.86 -4.48
N GLU A 231 10.87 15.14 -5.34
CA GLU A 231 9.94 16.24 -5.11
C GLU A 231 9.02 15.95 -3.92
N ALA A 232 8.57 14.69 -3.75
CA ALA A 232 7.82 14.29 -2.55
C ALA A 232 8.64 14.49 -1.26
N ASP A 233 9.91 14.06 -1.25
CA ASP A 233 10.81 14.25 -0.10
C ASP A 233 11.07 15.74 0.19
N ARG A 234 11.27 16.54 -0.87
CA ARG A 234 11.38 18.00 -0.75
C ARG A 234 10.15 18.60 -0.10
N PHE A 235 8.94 18.24 -0.54
CA PHE A 235 7.70 18.78 0.00
C PHE A 235 7.50 18.41 1.48
N THR A 236 7.93 17.21 1.90
CA THR A 236 7.88 16.85 3.33
C THR A 236 8.85 17.65 4.19
N SER A 237 10.00 18.05 3.63
CA SER A 237 11.01 18.84 4.35
C SER A 237 10.73 20.35 4.33
N ASP A 238 10.23 20.85 3.20
CA ASP A 238 9.88 22.25 2.98
C ASP A 238 8.64 22.34 2.08
N ASN A 239 7.50 22.54 2.73
CA ASN A 239 6.20 22.70 2.09
C ASN A 239 5.92 24.16 1.66
N SER A 240 6.81 25.12 1.95
CA SER A 240 6.54 26.54 1.73
C SER A 240 6.51 26.96 0.26
N VAL A 241 7.16 26.18 -0.60
CA VAL A 241 7.24 26.45 -2.05
C VAL A 241 6.55 25.30 -2.78
N ILE A 242 5.63 25.59 -3.69
CA ILE A 242 5.12 24.61 -4.65
C ILE A 242 5.91 24.75 -5.94
N THR A 243 6.43 23.65 -6.46
CA THR A 243 7.25 23.67 -7.66
C THR A 243 6.46 23.10 -8.84
N HIS A 244 6.37 23.84 -9.94
CA HIS A 244 5.66 23.39 -11.14
C HIS A 244 6.37 22.28 -11.92
N LYS A 245 7.54 21.81 -11.47
CA LYS A 245 8.34 20.81 -12.18
C LYS A 245 7.65 19.45 -12.32
N LEU A 246 6.79 19.07 -11.36
CA LEU A 246 5.95 17.86 -11.51
C LEU A 246 4.99 17.97 -12.71
N SER A 247 4.53 19.17 -13.05
CA SER A 247 3.66 19.40 -14.23
C SER A 247 4.41 19.33 -15.57
N GLU A 248 5.75 19.30 -15.55
CA GLU A 248 6.57 19.16 -16.74
C GLU A 248 6.73 17.70 -17.20
N ILE A 249 6.42 16.73 -16.32
CA ILE A 249 6.49 15.29 -16.64
C ILE A 249 5.30 14.92 -17.55
N LYS A 250 5.57 14.72 -18.84
CA LYS A 250 4.56 14.38 -19.88
C LYS A 250 4.82 13.02 -20.52
N THR A 251 4.89 11.97 -19.70
CA THR A 251 5.17 10.60 -20.15
C THR A 251 3.96 9.89 -20.77
N HIS A 252 2.74 10.43 -20.61
CA HIS A 252 1.48 9.85 -21.11
C HIS A 252 1.22 8.42 -20.59
N ASP A 253 1.72 8.13 -19.38
CA ASP A 253 1.60 6.85 -18.68
C ASP A 253 1.24 7.09 -17.19
N GLU A 254 1.32 6.04 -16.37
CA GLU A 254 1.04 6.10 -14.94
C GLU A 254 1.99 7.04 -14.16
N ILE A 255 3.20 7.31 -14.67
CA ILE A 255 4.16 8.19 -14.01
C ILE A 255 3.68 9.65 -14.09
N GLN A 256 3.11 10.05 -15.23
CA GLN A 256 2.50 11.38 -15.36
C GLN A 256 1.30 11.54 -14.41
N VAL A 257 0.43 10.54 -14.34
CA VAL A 257 -0.74 10.55 -13.44
C VAL A 257 -0.28 10.69 -11.98
N LEU A 258 0.78 9.97 -11.59
CA LEU A 258 1.36 10.08 -10.25
C LEU A 258 1.90 11.49 -9.97
N ALA A 259 2.62 12.10 -10.92
CA ALA A 259 3.16 13.45 -10.78
C ALA A 259 2.05 14.51 -10.64
N GLU A 260 0.98 14.40 -11.44
CA GLU A 260 -0.18 15.30 -11.37
C GLU A 260 -0.94 15.16 -10.05
N ASN A 261 -1.14 13.94 -9.56
CA ASN A 261 -1.80 13.70 -8.29
C ASN A 261 -0.96 14.20 -7.11
N LEU A 262 0.35 13.99 -7.14
CA LEU A 262 1.26 14.53 -6.12
C LEU A 262 1.19 16.06 -6.10
N LEU A 263 1.23 16.72 -7.26
CA LEU A 263 1.10 18.19 -7.36
C LEU A 263 -0.23 18.69 -6.79
N LYS A 264 -1.34 18.00 -7.06
CA LYS A 264 -2.65 18.34 -6.47
C LYS A 264 -2.65 18.21 -4.94
N LEU A 265 -1.98 17.18 -4.41
CA LEU A 265 -1.82 17.01 -2.97
C LEU A 265 -0.96 18.13 -2.37
N GLU A 266 0.14 18.53 -3.02
CA GLU A 266 0.97 19.66 -2.56
C GLU A 266 0.15 20.96 -2.46
N ILE A 267 -0.62 21.27 -3.50
CA ILE A 267 -1.51 22.45 -3.53
C ILE A 267 -2.57 22.36 -2.42
N GLY A 268 -3.27 21.23 -2.33
CA GLY A 268 -4.35 21.04 -1.36
C GLY A 268 -3.88 21.12 0.10
N ILE A 269 -2.69 20.58 0.40
CA ILE A 269 -2.10 20.67 1.75
C ILE A 269 -1.76 22.11 2.11
N ASN A 270 -1.17 22.87 1.19
CA ASN A 270 -0.82 24.27 1.46
C ASN A 270 -2.06 25.16 1.61
N GLU A 271 -3.09 24.98 0.78
CA GLU A 271 -4.37 25.65 0.98
C GLU A 271 -5.01 25.29 2.32
N TYR A 272 -4.90 24.03 2.74
CA TYR A 272 -5.39 23.58 4.04
C TYR A 272 -4.64 24.25 5.20
N ILE A 273 -3.30 24.32 5.13
CA ILE A 273 -2.46 24.98 6.15
C ILE A 273 -2.77 26.49 6.22
N ASP A 274 -2.90 27.18 5.08
CA ASP A 274 -3.22 28.61 5.05
C ASP A 274 -4.61 28.88 5.67
N ASN A 275 -5.62 28.07 5.30
CA ASN A 275 -6.95 28.17 5.89
C ASN A 275 -6.94 27.88 7.40
N LEU A 276 -6.22 26.83 7.84
CA LEU A 276 -6.08 26.52 9.27
C LEU A 276 -5.42 27.67 10.03
N THR A 277 -4.37 28.26 9.47
CA THR A 277 -3.65 29.38 10.09
C THR A 277 -4.58 30.58 10.26
N LYS A 278 -5.36 30.93 9.21
CA LYS A 278 -6.35 32.01 9.27
C LYS A 278 -7.45 31.76 10.31
N VAL A 279 -8.02 30.56 10.31
CA VAL A 279 -9.09 30.19 11.25
C VAL A 279 -8.57 30.18 12.70
N THR A 280 -7.36 29.67 12.92
CA THR A 280 -6.74 29.63 14.25
C THR A 280 -6.45 31.04 14.75
N ALA A 281 -5.85 31.89 13.92
CA ALA A 281 -5.57 33.28 14.27
C ALA A 281 -6.85 34.06 14.59
N GLU A 282 -7.92 33.86 13.83
CA GLU A 282 -9.20 34.52 14.09
C GLU A 282 -9.87 33.99 15.37
N LYS A 283 -9.79 32.68 15.65
CA LYS A 283 -10.28 32.09 16.89
C LYS A 283 -9.51 32.62 18.11
N GLU A 284 -8.18 32.73 18.02
CA GLU A 284 -7.35 33.31 19.06
C GLU A 284 -7.68 34.79 19.29
N ARG A 285 -7.90 35.56 18.22
CA ARG A 285 -8.33 36.97 18.30
C ARG A 285 -9.66 37.11 19.04
N ILE A 286 -10.68 36.31 18.66
CA ILE A 286 -11.99 36.31 19.32
C ILE A 286 -11.86 35.88 20.78
N GLY A 287 -11.06 34.85 21.08
CA GLY A 287 -10.81 34.41 22.45
C GLY A 287 -10.16 35.50 23.30
N ALA A 288 -9.20 36.25 22.75
CA ALA A 288 -8.59 37.38 23.43
C ALA A 288 -9.60 38.52 23.69
N GLU A 289 -10.48 38.82 22.74
CA GLU A 289 -11.53 39.83 22.89
C GLU A 289 -12.56 39.42 23.97
N LEU A 290 -12.95 38.15 24.02
CA LEU A 290 -13.83 37.63 25.07
C LEU A 290 -13.18 37.69 26.45
N ASN A 291 -11.91 37.33 26.59
CA ASN A 291 -11.19 37.45 27.86
C ASN A 291 -11.15 38.90 28.38
N VAL A 292 -11.00 39.88 27.49
CA VAL A 292 -11.08 41.30 27.87
C VAL A 292 -12.48 41.63 28.37
N ALA A 293 -13.53 41.14 27.70
CA ALA A 293 -14.91 41.33 28.13
C ALA A 293 -15.18 40.69 29.50
N THR A 294 -14.67 39.48 29.77
CA THR A 294 -14.73 38.80 31.08
C THR A 294 -14.13 39.68 32.17
N GLN A 295 -12.94 40.23 31.93
CA GLN A 295 -12.26 41.09 32.90
C GLN A 295 -13.05 42.37 33.16
N ILE A 296 -13.60 43.00 32.10
CA ILE A 296 -14.45 44.19 32.24
C ILE A 296 -15.70 43.88 33.06
N GLN A 297 -16.38 42.77 32.80
CA GLN A 297 -17.55 42.33 33.55
C GLN A 297 -17.21 42.11 35.04
N ALA A 298 -16.13 41.39 35.32
CA ALA A 298 -15.67 41.15 36.69
C ALA A 298 -15.28 42.45 37.42
N ASP A 299 -14.76 43.46 36.71
CA ASP A 299 -14.44 44.78 37.25
C ASP A 299 -15.70 45.61 37.57
N MET A 300 -16.83 45.32 36.92
CA MET A 300 -18.11 46.02 37.13
C MET A 300 -18.87 45.53 38.37
N LEU A 301 -18.57 44.33 38.86
CA LEU A 301 -19.19 43.76 40.07
C LEU A 301 -18.39 44.14 41.33
N PRO A 302 -19.06 44.35 42.48
CA PRO A 302 -18.37 44.55 43.74
C PRO A 302 -17.55 43.32 44.15
N ARG A 303 -16.22 43.44 44.21
CA ARG A 303 -15.31 42.30 44.45
C ARG A 303 -14.31 42.49 45.60
N ILE A 304 -14.34 43.64 46.26
CA ILE A 304 -13.49 43.95 47.40
C ILE A 304 -14.28 43.61 48.65
N PHE A 305 -13.80 42.65 49.43
CA PHE A 305 -14.38 42.25 50.71
C PHE A 305 -13.34 42.39 51.84
N PRO A 306 -13.74 42.84 53.05
CA PRO A 306 -15.08 43.31 53.41
C PRO A 306 -15.43 44.62 52.68
N ALA A 307 -16.65 44.70 52.16
CA ALA A 307 -17.11 45.80 51.31
C ALA A 307 -17.14 47.16 52.03
N PHE A 308 -17.48 47.12 53.32
CA PHE A 308 -17.61 48.30 54.18
C PHE A 308 -16.87 48.06 55.50
N PRO A 309 -15.52 48.11 55.53
CA PRO A 309 -14.73 47.73 56.70
C PRO A 309 -15.03 48.54 57.97
N GLU A 310 -15.54 49.77 57.82
CA GLU A 310 -15.86 50.69 58.91
C GLU A 310 -17.27 50.47 59.48
N ARG A 311 -18.10 49.62 58.85
CA ARG A 311 -19.46 49.30 59.30
C ARG A 311 -19.43 48.00 60.10
N LYS A 312 -20.00 48.03 61.30
CA LYS A 312 -20.06 46.87 62.22
C LYS A 312 -21.47 46.34 62.39
N GLU A 313 -22.45 47.06 61.83
CA GLU A 313 -23.86 46.77 61.95
C GLU A 313 -24.29 45.59 61.05
N PHE A 314 -23.45 45.21 60.09
CA PHE A 314 -23.68 44.09 59.18
C PHE A 314 -22.36 43.56 58.59
N ASP A 315 -22.42 42.36 58.02
CA ASP A 315 -21.37 41.76 57.19
C ASP A 315 -21.99 41.17 55.91
N LEU A 316 -21.24 41.14 54.82
CA LEU A 316 -21.71 40.62 53.53
C LEU A 316 -20.60 40.04 52.69
N TYR A 317 -20.97 39.06 51.87
CA TYR A 317 -20.11 38.45 50.87
C TYR A 317 -20.92 38.07 49.64
N ALA A 318 -20.31 38.13 48.47
CA ALA A 318 -20.97 37.74 47.23
C ALA A 318 -19.96 37.12 46.26
N SER A 319 -20.45 36.23 45.41
CA SER A 319 -19.65 35.54 44.40
C SER A 319 -20.48 35.29 43.15
N MET A 320 -19.82 35.32 41.99
CA MET A 320 -20.39 34.92 40.70
C MET A 320 -19.37 34.01 40.00
N ASP A 321 -19.82 32.85 39.57
CA ASP A 321 -19.06 31.90 38.76
C ASP A 321 -19.78 31.74 37.40
N PRO A 322 -19.33 32.42 36.33
CA PRO A 322 -19.97 32.34 35.02
C PRO A 322 -19.81 30.96 34.34
N ALA A 323 -20.84 30.49 33.63
CA ALA A 323 -20.80 29.25 32.85
C ALA A 323 -20.09 29.40 31.49
N LYS A 324 -19.95 30.63 31.01
CA LYS A 324 -19.24 31.02 29.78
C LYS A 324 -18.32 32.20 30.09
N GLU A 325 -17.56 32.65 29.08
CA GLU A 325 -16.59 33.75 29.29
C GLU A 325 -17.26 35.04 29.80
N VAL A 326 -18.53 35.29 29.44
CA VAL A 326 -19.34 36.36 30.03
C VAL A 326 -20.76 35.88 30.31
N GLY A 327 -21.26 36.27 31.47
CA GLY A 327 -22.55 35.84 32.03
C GLY A 327 -23.67 36.86 31.96
N GLY A 328 -24.91 36.43 32.20
CA GLY A 328 -26.09 37.30 32.35
C GLY A 328 -26.33 37.72 33.80
N ASP A 329 -25.90 36.89 34.74
CA ASP A 329 -26.06 37.13 36.17
C ASP A 329 -25.32 38.36 36.68
N PHE A 330 -25.85 38.98 37.73
CA PHE A 330 -25.10 39.93 38.53
C PHE A 330 -25.65 40.08 39.95
N TYR A 331 -24.76 40.53 40.83
CA TYR A 331 -25.12 41.10 42.11
C TYR A 331 -24.59 42.54 42.21
N ASP A 332 -25.22 43.33 43.07
CA ASP A 332 -24.66 44.62 43.49
C ASP A 332 -25.06 44.89 44.95
N PHE A 333 -24.25 45.66 45.63
CA PHE A 333 -24.56 46.20 46.95
C PHE A 333 -23.96 47.59 47.07
N PHE A 334 -24.71 48.50 47.68
CA PHE A 334 -24.29 49.88 47.81
C PHE A 334 -25.05 50.57 48.94
N LEU A 335 -24.39 51.53 49.59
CA LEU A 335 -25.07 52.46 50.48
C LEU A 335 -25.86 53.46 49.63
N ILE A 336 -27.16 53.58 49.92
CA ILE A 336 -28.04 54.60 49.34
C ILE A 336 -27.77 55.94 50.05
N ASP A 337 -27.65 55.88 51.37
CA ASP A 337 -27.25 56.97 52.26
C ASP A 337 -26.53 56.40 53.50
N ASP A 338 -26.37 57.20 54.56
CA ASP A 338 -25.69 56.79 55.78
C ASP A 338 -26.45 55.72 56.60
N ASP A 339 -27.73 55.47 56.35
CA ASP A 339 -28.59 54.56 57.11
C ASP A 339 -29.30 53.51 56.24
N HIS A 340 -29.11 53.49 54.92
CA HIS A 340 -29.75 52.52 54.03
C HIS A 340 -28.74 51.80 53.14
N ILE A 341 -28.86 50.47 53.07
CA ILE A 341 -28.12 49.62 52.14
C ILE A 341 -29.08 48.99 51.12
N GLY A 342 -28.68 49.07 49.85
CA GLY A 342 -29.32 48.35 48.75
C GLY A 342 -28.58 47.04 48.46
N LEU A 343 -29.33 45.96 48.28
CA LEU A 343 -28.85 44.64 47.87
C LEU A 343 -29.60 44.21 46.61
N VAL A 344 -28.86 43.77 45.59
CA VAL A 344 -29.39 43.36 44.28
C VAL A 344 -28.89 41.97 43.95
N MET A 345 -29.80 41.10 43.53
CA MET A 345 -29.50 39.84 42.84
C MET A 345 -30.35 39.77 41.58
N ALA A 346 -29.75 39.39 40.45
CA ALA A 346 -30.44 39.40 39.19
C ALA A 346 -29.81 38.46 38.16
N ASP A 347 -30.65 37.97 37.25
CA ASP A 347 -30.28 37.13 36.10
C ASP A 347 -30.95 37.67 34.83
N VAL A 348 -30.16 37.81 33.76
CA VAL A 348 -30.61 38.25 32.45
C VAL A 348 -30.86 37.04 31.56
N SER A 349 -32.05 36.97 30.96
CA SER A 349 -32.40 35.93 30.01
C SER A 349 -31.40 35.87 28.84
N GLY A 350 -30.88 34.69 28.53
CA GLY A 350 -29.90 34.49 27.47
C GLY A 350 -28.48 34.36 28.01
N LYS A 351 -27.48 34.22 27.13
CA LYS A 351 -26.07 33.97 27.53
C LYS A 351 -25.10 34.68 26.60
N GLY A 352 -23.88 34.90 27.08
CA GLY A 352 -22.80 35.52 26.29
C GLY A 352 -22.92 37.05 26.21
N VAL A 353 -22.31 37.64 25.19
CA VAL A 353 -22.10 39.10 25.10
C VAL A 353 -23.40 39.93 25.17
N PRO A 354 -24.51 39.58 24.48
CA PRO A 354 -25.73 40.37 24.58
C PRO A 354 -26.32 40.43 26.00
N ALA A 355 -26.35 39.29 26.70
CA ALA A 355 -26.84 39.22 28.08
C ALA A 355 -25.94 40.02 29.03
N ALA A 356 -24.61 39.91 28.87
CA ALA A 356 -23.65 40.68 29.65
C ALA A 356 -23.80 42.20 29.45
N LEU A 357 -24.04 42.67 28.22
CA LEU A 357 -24.28 44.10 27.96
C LEU A 357 -25.59 44.58 28.60
N PHE A 358 -26.66 43.79 28.48
CA PHE A 358 -27.96 44.10 29.08
C PHE A 358 -27.87 44.13 30.61
N MET A 359 -27.11 43.21 31.20
CA MET A 359 -26.75 43.20 32.62
C MET A 359 -26.14 44.53 33.07
N VAL A 360 -25.14 45.05 32.34
CA VAL A 360 -24.47 46.31 32.71
C VAL A 360 -25.45 47.48 32.72
N ILE A 361 -26.35 47.52 31.74
CA ILE A 361 -27.39 48.57 31.65
C ILE A 361 -28.36 48.43 32.84
N ALA A 362 -28.89 47.22 33.09
CA ALA A 362 -29.82 46.97 34.18
C ALA A 362 -29.22 47.32 35.55
N LYS A 363 -28.02 46.83 35.84
CA LYS A 363 -27.25 47.13 37.06
C LYS A 363 -27.09 48.63 37.28
N THR A 364 -26.69 49.35 36.22
CA THR A 364 -26.48 50.80 36.27
C THR A 364 -27.78 51.57 36.52
N LEU A 365 -28.87 51.20 35.84
CA LEU A 365 -30.18 51.84 36.01
C LEU A 365 -30.73 51.62 37.43
N ILE A 366 -30.67 50.38 37.93
CA ILE A 366 -31.15 50.03 39.27
C ILE A 366 -30.35 50.81 40.32
N LYS A 367 -29.02 50.75 40.28
CA LYS A 367 -28.16 51.43 41.25
C LYS A 367 -28.36 52.95 41.25
N ASN A 368 -28.30 53.57 40.07
CA ASN A 368 -28.43 55.02 39.97
C ASN A 368 -29.80 55.50 40.46
N ARG A 369 -30.87 54.80 40.09
CA ARG A 369 -32.22 55.15 40.52
C ARG A 369 -32.40 54.97 42.04
N ALA A 370 -31.88 53.88 42.60
CA ALA A 370 -31.90 53.64 44.05
C ALA A 370 -31.13 54.71 44.84
N GLN A 371 -29.96 55.15 44.35
CA GLN A 371 -29.17 56.21 45.01
C GLN A 371 -29.80 57.60 44.91
N ILE A 372 -30.60 57.88 43.88
CA ILE A 372 -31.42 59.10 43.81
C ILE A 372 -32.57 59.05 44.83
N GLY A 373 -32.97 57.85 45.23
CA GLY A 373 -34.07 57.59 46.16
C GLY A 373 -35.32 57.07 45.45
N GLY A 374 -36.11 56.32 46.23
CA GLY A 374 -37.31 55.62 45.80
C GLY A 374 -37.40 54.26 46.47
N SER A 375 -38.61 53.71 46.54
CA SER A 375 -38.82 52.37 47.07
C SER A 375 -38.41 51.30 46.03
N PRO A 376 -38.18 50.03 46.42
CA PRO A 376 -37.77 48.99 45.46
C PRO A 376 -38.71 48.85 44.26
N SER A 377 -40.03 49.03 44.45
CA SER A 377 -40.99 49.03 43.33
C SER A 377 -40.75 50.17 42.35
N GLU A 378 -40.52 51.38 42.86
CA GLU A 378 -40.28 52.57 42.03
C GLU A 378 -38.96 52.47 41.25
N VAL A 379 -37.93 51.87 41.87
CA VAL A 379 -36.64 51.62 41.23
C VAL A 379 -36.79 50.63 40.07
N LEU A 380 -37.47 49.49 40.30
CA LEU A 380 -37.68 48.48 39.27
C LEU A 380 -38.64 48.95 38.17
N ALA A 381 -39.68 49.73 38.52
CA ALA A 381 -40.57 50.33 37.53
C ALA A 381 -39.81 51.29 36.60
N TYR A 382 -38.93 52.13 37.16
CA TYR A 382 -38.07 52.99 36.35
C TYR A 382 -37.11 52.18 35.45
N ALA A 383 -36.43 51.17 36.01
CA ALA A 383 -35.55 50.32 35.24
C ALA A 383 -36.30 49.58 34.12
N ASN A 384 -37.53 49.14 34.37
CA ASN A 384 -38.40 48.49 33.39
C ASN A 384 -38.68 49.38 32.17
N GLU A 385 -39.13 50.62 32.39
CA GLU A 385 -39.40 51.55 31.28
C GLU A 385 -38.15 51.81 30.44
N GLN A 386 -37.00 52.00 31.10
CA GLN A 386 -35.73 52.28 30.42
C GLN A 386 -35.17 51.07 29.69
N LEU A 387 -35.36 49.86 30.21
CA LEU A 387 -34.91 48.62 29.57
C LEU A 387 -35.85 48.14 28.47
N CYS A 388 -37.14 48.49 28.50
CA CYS A 388 -38.06 48.21 27.38
C CYS A 388 -37.75 49.08 26.16
N GLU A 389 -37.25 50.30 26.36
CA GLU A 389 -36.91 51.22 25.27
C GLU A 389 -35.75 50.68 24.43
N GLY A 390 -36.04 50.26 23.19
CA GLY A 390 -35.03 49.73 22.26
C GLY A 390 -34.61 48.27 22.51
N ASN A 391 -35.43 47.50 23.24
CA ASN A 391 -35.19 46.06 23.47
C ASN A 391 -35.63 45.17 22.30
N ASP A 392 -35.05 45.37 21.12
CA ASP A 392 -35.34 44.55 19.93
C ASP A 392 -34.95 43.06 20.11
N ALA A 393 -34.07 42.78 21.07
CA ALA A 393 -33.61 41.43 21.40
C ALA A 393 -34.57 40.67 22.33
N GLU A 394 -35.65 41.29 22.79
CA GLU A 394 -36.65 40.71 23.70
C GLU A 394 -36.04 40.11 24.99
N LEU A 395 -34.92 40.68 25.46
CA LEU A 395 -34.25 40.25 26.68
C LEU A 395 -35.02 40.74 27.92
N PHE A 396 -35.07 39.94 28.96
CA PHE A 396 -35.62 40.36 30.25
C PHE A 396 -34.63 40.05 31.37
N VAL A 397 -34.83 40.68 32.52
CA VAL A 397 -33.98 40.46 33.70
C VAL A 397 -34.86 40.16 34.91
N THR A 398 -34.63 39.02 35.55
CA THR A 398 -35.21 38.70 36.85
C THR A 398 -34.42 39.47 37.91
N VAL A 399 -35.10 40.11 38.86
CA VAL A 399 -34.42 40.92 39.89
C VAL A 399 -35.05 40.73 41.26
N TRP A 400 -34.22 40.49 42.26
CA TRP A 400 -34.53 40.75 43.66
C TRP A 400 -33.78 42.00 44.13
N LEU A 401 -34.52 43.02 44.56
CA LEU A 401 -33.97 44.26 45.11
C LEU A 401 -34.49 44.45 46.54
N GLY A 402 -33.57 44.48 47.50
CA GLY A 402 -33.83 44.79 48.91
C GLY A 402 -33.19 46.11 49.32
N ILE A 403 -33.94 46.97 50.01
CA ILE A 403 -33.43 48.17 50.67
C ILE A 403 -33.65 48.02 52.17
N ILE A 404 -32.57 48.01 52.94
CA ILE A 404 -32.58 47.76 54.39
C ILE A 404 -32.11 49.02 55.11
N GLN A 405 -32.91 49.50 56.05
CA GLN A 405 -32.52 50.53 57.00
C GLN A 405 -31.63 49.92 58.09
N ILE A 406 -30.38 50.35 58.13
CA ILE A 406 -29.31 49.82 58.98
C ILE A 406 -29.61 50.05 60.47
N SER A 407 -30.13 51.22 60.84
CA SER A 407 -30.42 51.55 62.25
C SER A 407 -31.56 50.74 62.88
N THR A 408 -32.48 50.20 62.07
CA THR A 408 -33.68 49.52 62.58
C THR A 408 -33.80 48.07 62.14
N GLY A 409 -33.05 47.66 61.10
CA GLY A 409 -33.19 46.34 60.48
C GLY A 409 -34.43 46.21 59.58
N LYS A 410 -35.26 47.25 59.47
CA LYS A 410 -36.45 47.24 58.61
C LYS A 410 -36.06 47.35 57.15
N GLY A 411 -36.67 46.54 56.30
CA GLY A 411 -36.41 46.55 54.87
C GLY A 411 -37.68 46.47 54.04
N LEU A 412 -37.54 46.94 52.81
CA LEU A 412 -38.49 46.74 51.72
C LEU A 412 -37.80 45.92 50.64
N ALA A 413 -38.47 44.90 50.11
CA ALA A 413 -38.00 44.14 48.97
C ALA A 413 -39.03 44.13 47.85
N ALA A 414 -38.56 44.17 46.61
CA ALA A 414 -39.35 43.84 45.44
C ALA A 414 -38.70 42.67 44.71
N ASN A 415 -39.52 41.69 44.33
CA ASN A 415 -39.11 40.54 43.53
C ASN A 415 -39.83 40.59 42.17
N ALA A 416 -39.04 40.80 41.12
CA ALA A 416 -39.40 40.84 39.72
C ALA A 416 -39.03 39.51 39.04
N GLY A 417 -39.77 38.46 39.36
CA GLY A 417 -39.62 37.14 38.72
C GLY A 417 -38.38 36.36 39.12
N HIS A 418 -37.67 36.78 40.17
CA HIS A 418 -36.42 36.17 40.63
C HIS A 418 -36.67 35.14 41.75
N GLU A 419 -35.63 34.43 42.16
CA GLU A 419 -35.65 33.42 43.20
C GLU A 419 -36.09 34.02 44.55
N HIS A 420 -36.75 33.21 45.36
CA HIS A 420 -37.13 33.62 46.72
C HIS A 420 -35.87 33.71 47.59
N PRO A 421 -35.69 34.80 48.38
CA PRO A 421 -34.58 34.84 49.32
C PRO A 421 -34.76 33.79 50.41
N VAL A 422 -33.65 33.45 51.04
CA VAL A 422 -33.60 32.61 52.22
C VAL A 422 -33.25 33.49 53.41
N ILE A 423 -34.03 33.41 54.49
CA ILE A 423 -33.75 34.13 55.73
C ILE A 423 -33.51 33.12 56.84
N ARG A 424 -32.47 33.38 57.63
CA ARG A 424 -32.20 32.73 58.90
C ARG A 424 -32.53 33.68 60.03
N ARG A 425 -33.40 33.25 60.94
CA ARG A 425 -33.59 33.97 62.22
C ARG A 425 -32.49 33.60 63.21
N ALA A 426 -32.07 34.54 64.06
CA ALA A 426 -31.04 34.30 65.05
C ALA A 426 -31.31 33.02 65.87
N GLY A 427 -30.36 32.07 65.84
CA GLY A 427 -30.48 30.77 66.52
C GLY A 427 -31.44 29.76 65.86
N GLY A 428 -31.95 30.06 64.67
CA GLY A 428 -32.80 29.18 63.86
C GLY A 428 -32.10 28.69 62.60
N GLU A 429 -32.90 28.09 61.71
CA GLU A 429 -32.46 27.57 60.41
C GLU A 429 -32.77 28.57 59.28
N TYR A 430 -32.06 28.45 58.17
CA TYR A 430 -32.33 29.12 56.91
C TYR A 430 -33.62 28.57 56.29
N GLU A 431 -34.59 29.45 56.03
CA GLU A 431 -35.89 29.14 55.43
C GLU A 431 -36.20 30.06 54.24
N LEU A 432 -36.85 29.52 53.21
CA LEU A 432 -37.33 30.30 52.06
C LEU A 432 -38.43 31.27 52.45
N VAL A 433 -38.27 32.54 52.08
CA VAL A 433 -39.31 33.55 52.24
C VAL A 433 -40.03 33.74 50.92
N LYS A 434 -41.21 33.13 50.83
CA LYS A 434 -42.02 33.14 49.60
C LYS A 434 -42.73 34.47 49.41
N TYR A 435 -42.30 35.23 48.41
CA TYR A 435 -43.00 36.42 47.96
C TYR A 435 -43.99 36.09 46.84
N ARG A 436 -44.99 36.97 46.64
CA ARG A 436 -45.71 36.97 45.36
C ARG A 436 -44.84 37.66 44.32
N HIS A 437 -44.42 36.91 43.30
CA HIS A 437 -43.63 37.46 42.19
C HIS A 437 -44.42 38.51 41.41
N SER A 438 -43.71 39.57 41.05
CA SER A 438 -44.07 40.42 39.91
C SER A 438 -43.47 39.81 38.64
N PRO A 439 -43.91 40.20 37.44
CA PRO A 439 -43.21 39.82 36.20
C PRO A 439 -41.75 40.27 36.23
N ALA A 440 -40.90 39.65 35.41
CA ALA A 440 -39.51 40.08 35.23
C ALA A 440 -39.44 41.47 34.59
N VAL A 441 -38.35 42.18 34.87
CA VAL A 441 -38.11 43.53 34.32
C VAL A 441 -37.84 43.41 32.82
N ALA A 442 -38.32 44.39 32.05
CA ALA A 442 -38.23 44.49 30.60
C ALA A 442 -39.11 43.49 29.81
N THR A 443 -40.05 42.80 30.47
CA THR A 443 -41.01 41.91 29.79
C THR A 443 -42.15 42.65 29.10
N MET A 444 -42.57 43.81 29.63
CA MET A 444 -43.54 44.73 29.02
C MET A 444 -43.43 46.12 29.65
N GLU A 445 -43.85 47.16 28.95
CA GLU A 445 -43.94 48.53 29.50
C GLU A 445 -45.07 48.64 30.54
N GLY A 446 -44.95 49.60 31.47
CA GLY A 446 -45.99 49.95 32.44
C GLY A 446 -46.17 48.97 33.60
N ILE A 447 -45.20 48.08 33.85
CA ILE A 447 -45.28 47.09 34.94
C ILE A 447 -45.18 47.79 36.30
N LYS A 448 -46.05 47.36 37.22
CA LYS A 448 -45.97 47.73 38.64
C LYS A 448 -45.44 46.55 39.43
N PHE A 449 -44.37 46.80 40.19
CA PHE A 449 -43.75 45.80 41.04
C PHE A 449 -44.35 45.85 42.45
N ARG A 450 -44.50 44.70 43.09
CA ARG A 450 -45.00 44.62 44.47
C ARG A 450 -43.85 44.66 45.46
N GLU A 451 -44.07 45.41 46.52
CA GLU A 451 -43.19 45.47 47.68
C GLU A 451 -43.64 44.51 48.77
N HIS A 452 -42.64 44.03 49.51
CA HIS A 452 -42.78 43.20 50.69
C HIS A 452 -41.94 43.82 51.80
N GLU A 453 -42.59 44.14 52.92
CA GLU A 453 -41.91 44.57 54.13
C GLU A 453 -41.29 43.36 54.85
N PHE A 454 -40.08 43.53 55.35
CA PHE A 454 -39.43 42.57 56.23
C PHE A 454 -38.62 43.31 57.30
N GLU A 455 -38.24 42.60 58.35
CA GLU A 455 -37.42 43.13 59.44
C GLU A 455 -36.38 42.09 59.79
N LEU A 456 -35.12 42.52 59.89
CA LEU A 456 -33.99 41.73 60.35
C LEU A 456 -33.68 42.12 61.79
N ASN A 457 -33.70 41.14 62.69
CA ASN A 457 -33.23 41.35 64.05
C ASN A 457 -31.71 41.14 64.11
N PRO A 458 -31.01 41.71 65.10
CA PRO A 458 -29.60 41.40 65.35
C PRO A 458 -29.37 39.88 65.42
N GLY A 459 -28.44 39.38 64.60
CA GLY A 459 -28.15 37.96 64.41
C GLY A 459 -28.92 37.31 63.26
N ASP A 460 -29.86 37.99 62.58
CA ASP A 460 -30.52 37.43 61.40
C ASP A 460 -29.60 37.49 60.17
N SER A 461 -29.75 36.52 59.27
CA SER A 461 -29.00 36.43 58.02
C SER A 461 -29.94 36.28 56.83
N LEU A 462 -29.54 36.82 55.69
CA LEU A 462 -30.23 36.80 54.42
C LEU A 462 -29.29 36.19 53.37
N TYR A 463 -29.83 35.33 52.53
CA TYR A 463 -29.14 34.74 51.40
C TYR A 463 -30.01 34.87 50.15
N VAL A 464 -29.42 35.40 49.08
CA VAL A 464 -30.05 35.55 47.77
C VAL A 464 -29.13 34.96 46.72
N TYR A 465 -29.72 34.40 45.66
CA TYR A 465 -29.04 33.55 44.71
C TYR A 465 -29.80 33.51 43.38
N THR A 466 -29.11 33.15 42.30
CA THR A 466 -29.70 32.94 40.97
C THR A 466 -30.08 31.47 40.77
N ASP A 467 -30.93 31.19 39.78
CA ASP A 467 -31.42 29.84 39.46
C ASP A 467 -30.29 28.84 39.14
N GLY A 468 -29.13 29.29 38.68
CA GLY A 468 -27.96 28.42 38.49
C GLY A 468 -27.51 27.66 39.75
N VAL A 469 -27.87 28.12 40.96
CA VAL A 469 -27.66 27.36 42.21
C VAL A 469 -28.57 26.12 42.28
N PRO A 470 -29.91 26.24 42.37
CA PRO A 470 -30.79 25.07 42.43
C PRO A 470 -30.83 24.26 41.12
N GLU A 471 -30.55 24.87 39.98
CA GLU A 471 -30.57 24.21 38.66
C GLU A 471 -29.21 23.60 38.26
N ALA A 472 -28.17 23.73 39.08
CA ALA A 472 -26.90 23.04 38.88
C ALA A 472 -27.13 21.55 38.64
N THR A 473 -26.65 21.02 37.52
CA THR A 473 -27.05 19.71 37.00
C THR A 473 -25.86 18.75 36.97
N ASN A 474 -26.05 17.51 37.46
CA ASN A 474 -25.01 16.48 37.45
C ASN A 474 -24.99 15.68 36.13
N SER A 475 -24.03 14.75 36.01
CA SER A 475 -23.88 13.88 34.82
C SER A 475 -25.08 12.95 34.51
N ASN A 476 -25.99 12.76 35.47
CA ASN A 476 -27.23 12.01 35.29
C ASN A 476 -28.43 12.91 34.92
N GLU A 477 -28.19 14.19 34.61
CA GLU A 477 -29.23 15.19 34.33
C GLU A 477 -30.15 15.49 35.53
N GLU A 478 -29.68 15.24 36.75
CA GLU A 478 -30.41 15.59 37.98
C GLU A 478 -30.00 16.97 38.47
N MET A 479 -30.99 17.80 38.82
CA MET A 479 -30.77 19.12 39.41
C MET A 479 -30.39 19.03 40.89
N TYR A 480 -29.56 19.98 41.35
CA TYR A 480 -29.10 20.10 42.73
C TYR A 480 -30.29 20.31 43.67
N GLY A 481 -31.17 21.23 43.31
CA GLY A 481 -32.44 21.51 43.95
C GLY A 481 -32.33 22.40 45.19
N THR A 482 -33.42 23.13 45.47
CA THR A 482 -33.48 24.06 46.61
C THR A 482 -33.36 23.36 47.96
N ASP A 483 -33.81 22.11 48.09
CA ASP A 483 -33.71 21.34 49.32
C ASP A 483 -32.25 21.07 49.72
N ARG A 484 -31.37 20.77 48.75
CA ARG A 484 -29.94 20.57 49.01
C ARG A 484 -29.25 21.89 49.36
N MET A 485 -29.59 22.97 48.65
CA MET A 485 -29.09 24.31 48.96
C MET A 485 -29.43 24.71 50.40
N LEU A 486 -30.67 24.54 50.85
CA LEU A 486 -31.07 24.79 52.23
C LEU A 486 -30.34 23.87 53.22
N ALA A 487 -30.18 22.59 52.90
CA ALA A 487 -29.43 21.66 53.74
C ALA A 487 -27.96 22.07 53.88
N ALA A 488 -27.33 22.57 52.81
CA ALA A 488 -25.96 23.07 52.82
C ALA A 488 -25.81 24.32 53.67
N LEU A 489 -26.69 25.32 53.51
CA LEU A 489 -26.75 26.51 54.36
C LEU A 489 -26.94 26.16 55.84
N ASN A 490 -27.75 25.14 56.13
CA ASN A 490 -28.04 24.70 57.50
C ASN A 490 -26.99 23.76 58.12
N ARG A 491 -25.89 23.42 57.43
CA ARG A 491 -24.78 22.66 58.04
C ARG A 491 -24.08 23.46 59.12
N ASN A 492 -23.92 24.76 58.88
CA ASN A 492 -23.42 25.72 59.86
C ASN A 492 -24.24 27.01 59.74
N PRO A 493 -25.43 27.08 60.36
CA PRO A 493 -26.31 28.23 60.22
C PRO A 493 -25.67 29.53 60.71
N ASP A 494 -24.73 29.46 61.66
CA ASP A 494 -24.00 30.60 62.27
C ASP A 494 -22.73 31.00 61.50
N ALA A 495 -22.46 30.39 60.34
CA ALA A 495 -21.32 30.73 59.49
C ALA A 495 -21.33 32.21 59.05
N SER A 496 -20.14 32.77 58.81
CA SER A 496 -20.06 34.08 58.14
C SER A 496 -20.65 33.99 56.72
N PRO A 497 -21.09 35.10 56.10
CA PRO A 497 -21.54 35.11 54.71
C PRO A 497 -20.56 34.42 53.75
N GLU A 498 -19.25 34.66 53.91
CA GLU A 498 -18.21 34.03 53.08
C GLU A 498 -18.15 32.50 53.27
N GLU A 499 -18.19 32.04 54.52
CA GLU A 499 -18.17 30.62 54.85
C GLU A 499 -19.45 29.90 54.39
N ALA A 500 -20.60 30.56 54.48
CA ALA A 500 -21.89 30.03 54.03
C ALA A 500 -21.89 29.84 52.50
N LEU A 501 -21.47 30.87 51.74
CA LEU A 501 -21.37 30.80 50.28
C LEU A 501 -20.36 29.73 49.84
N LYS A 502 -19.21 29.64 50.52
CA LYS A 502 -18.23 28.59 50.28
C LYS A 502 -18.80 27.19 50.52
N THR A 503 -19.56 27.00 51.60
CA THR A 503 -20.19 25.71 51.93
C THR A 503 -21.17 25.27 50.84
N VAL A 504 -21.99 26.19 50.32
CA VAL A 504 -22.92 25.90 49.22
C VAL A 504 -22.15 25.59 47.93
N LYS A 505 -21.13 26.39 47.59
CA LYS A 505 -20.29 26.17 46.40
C LYS A 505 -19.59 24.81 46.41
N ASP A 506 -18.99 24.45 47.55
CA ASP A 506 -18.31 23.17 47.73
C ASP A 506 -19.31 22.00 47.57
N ASP A 507 -20.54 22.14 48.09
CA ASP A 507 -21.59 21.12 47.96
C ASP A 507 -22.13 20.97 46.54
N ILE A 508 -22.30 22.08 45.81
CA ILE A 508 -22.65 22.06 44.38
C ILE A 508 -21.55 21.36 43.58
N SER A 509 -20.28 21.71 43.86
CA SER A 509 -19.13 21.12 43.16
C SER A 509 -19.04 19.60 43.37
N GLU A 510 -19.29 19.13 44.60
CA GLU A 510 -19.35 17.71 44.92
C GLU A 510 -20.53 17.01 44.20
N PHE A 511 -21.68 17.67 44.11
CA PHE A 511 -22.86 17.12 43.44
C PHE A 511 -22.72 17.02 41.92
N VAL A 512 -22.21 18.08 41.28
CA VAL A 512 -22.06 18.20 39.82
C VAL A 512 -20.94 17.30 39.30
N GLY A 513 -19.83 17.19 40.03
CA GLY A 513 -18.65 16.42 39.64
C GLY A 513 -17.98 17.01 38.40
N GLU A 514 -17.77 16.18 37.38
CA GLU A 514 -17.11 16.58 36.11
C GLU A 514 -18.09 17.09 35.04
N ALA A 515 -19.38 17.23 35.37
CA ALA A 515 -20.37 17.73 34.41
C ALA A 515 -20.14 19.23 34.13
N PRO A 516 -20.31 19.68 32.86
CA PRO A 516 -20.14 21.08 32.52
C PRO A 516 -21.21 21.94 33.21
N GLN A 517 -20.82 23.12 33.68
CA GLN A 517 -21.74 24.08 34.28
C GLN A 517 -22.80 24.52 33.26
N PHE A 518 -24.07 24.44 33.66
CA PHE A 518 -25.20 24.72 32.78
C PHE A 518 -25.53 26.22 32.74
N ASP A 519 -25.54 26.88 33.89
CA ASP A 519 -25.83 28.31 34.04
C ASP A 519 -24.89 29.02 35.01
N ASP A 520 -24.88 30.35 34.97
CA ASP A 520 -24.11 31.18 35.89
C ASP A 520 -24.53 30.92 37.35
N ILE A 521 -23.57 30.80 38.27
CA ILE A 521 -23.84 30.54 39.68
C ILE A 521 -23.51 31.80 40.47
N THR A 522 -24.55 32.49 40.94
CA THR A 522 -24.40 33.77 41.64
C THR A 522 -25.08 33.73 43.00
N MET A 523 -24.36 34.22 44.02
CA MET A 523 -24.79 34.16 45.42
C MET A 523 -24.40 35.42 46.17
N LEU A 524 -25.24 35.84 47.12
CA LEU A 524 -24.95 36.92 48.07
C LEU A 524 -25.51 36.55 49.44
N GLY A 525 -24.64 36.63 50.45
CA GLY A 525 -24.99 36.50 51.85
C GLY A 525 -24.87 37.85 52.57
N PHE A 526 -25.80 38.13 53.48
CA PHE A 526 -25.84 39.32 54.30
C PHE A 526 -26.23 38.95 55.73
N SER A 527 -25.42 39.32 56.72
CA SER A 527 -25.72 39.11 58.15
C SER A 527 -25.88 40.45 58.84
N TYR A 528 -26.94 40.60 59.63
CA TYR A 528 -27.25 41.84 60.35
C TYR A 528 -26.90 41.69 61.84
N PHE A 529 -26.16 42.64 62.40
CA PHE A 529 -25.74 42.63 63.81
C PHE A 529 -26.41 43.72 64.66
N GLY A 530 -27.16 44.62 64.03
CA GLY A 530 -27.74 45.77 64.73
C GLY A 530 -26.75 46.89 64.99
N LYS A 531 -27.27 48.03 65.44
CA LYS A 531 -26.48 49.21 65.78
C LYS A 531 -26.12 49.29 67.26
#